data_AF-A0A6M7XMC2-F1
#
_entry.id   AF-A0A6M7XMC2-F1
#
_cell.length_a   1.000
_cell.length_b   1.000
_cell.length_c   1.000
_cell.angle_alpha   90.00
_cell.angle_beta   90.00
_cell.angle_gamma   90.00
#
_symmetry.space_group_name_H-M   'P 1'
#
loop_
_entity.id
_entity.type
_entity.pdbx_description
1 polymer ?
#
loop_
_entity_poly.entity_id
_entity_poly.type
_entity_poly.pdbx_seq_one_letter_code
_entity_poly.pdbx_strand_id
1 'polypeptide(L)'
;MSVGAALGQLLRLIHRRAMKLATLPEDERDPHYDHIRLSCCAAAEHIGQEPDQAAITANDMVEFVRALVGIIEIGSRPDHERSADQGSPVLHSGGQERGTTRI
;
A
#
# COMPACT_ATOMS: atom_id res chain seq x y z
N MET A 1 19.54 14.11 -22.64
CA MET A 1 18.99 13.35 -21.49
C MET A 1 18.55 12.00 -22.02
N SER A 2 18.92 10.87 -21.40
CA SER A 2 18.46 9.57 -21.89
C SER A 2 17.02 9.30 -21.44
N VAL A 3 16.28 8.51 -22.22
CA VAL A 3 14.90 8.10 -21.88
C VAL A 3 14.86 7.43 -20.50
N GLY A 4 15.82 6.55 -20.21
CA GLY A 4 15.93 5.90 -18.90
C GLY A 4 16.17 6.88 -17.74
N ALA A 5 16.95 7.94 -17.95
CA ALA A 5 17.14 8.97 -16.93
C ALA A 5 15.87 9.79 -16.68
N ALA A 6 15.12 10.12 -17.73
CA ALA A 6 13.84 10.82 -17.61
C ALA A 6 12.79 9.97 -16.87
N LEU A 7 12.67 8.69 -17.26
CA LEU A 7 11.78 7.74 -16.58
C LEU A 7 12.16 7.59 -15.09
N GLY A 8 13.45 7.48 -14.80
CA GLY A 8 13.93 7.40 -13.42
C GLY A 8 13.57 8.64 -12.58
N GLN A 9 13.58 9.85 -13.18
CA GLN A 9 13.14 11.06 -12.49
C GLN A 9 11.62 11.07 -12.25
N LEU A 10 10.83 10.65 -13.24
CA LEU A 10 9.38 10.53 -13.12
C LEU A 10 9.00 9.56 -11.99
N LEU A 11 9.61 8.38 -11.96
CA LEU A 11 9.38 7.38 -10.91
C LEU A 11 9.74 7.92 -9.52
N ARG A 12 10.85 8.64 -9.37
CA ARG A 12 11.22 9.27 -8.08
C ARG A 12 10.21 10.32 -7.65
N LEU A 13 9.68 11.12 -8.58
CA LEU A 13 8.68 12.12 -8.28
C LEU A 13 7.40 11.46 -7.76
N ILE A 14 6.93 10.42 -8.45
CA ILE A 14 5.73 9.67 -8.07
C ILE A 14 5.93 9.00 -6.71
N HIS A 15 7.06 8.33 -6.49
CA HIS A 15 7.39 7.70 -5.21
C HIS A 15 7.40 8.69 -4.05
N ARG A 16 8.02 9.86 -4.22
CA ARG A 16 8.01 10.92 -3.19
C ARG A 16 6.59 11.39 -2.87
N ARG A 17 5.71 11.47 -3.87
CA ARG A 17 4.31 11.83 -3.65
C ARG A 17 3.55 10.73 -2.92
N ALA A 18 3.72 9.48 -3.32
CA ALA A 18 3.11 8.33 -2.65
C ALA A 18 3.53 8.22 -1.18
N MET A 19 4.83 8.44 -0.87
CA MET A 19 5.31 8.49 0.52
C MET A 19 4.58 9.55 1.36
N LYS A 20 4.30 10.73 0.80
CA LYS A 20 3.53 11.77 1.49
C LYS A 20 2.05 11.42 1.66
N LEU A 21 1.47 10.71 0.69
CA LEU A 21 0.08 10.27 0.79
C LEU A 21 -0.10 9.15 1.81
N ALA A 22 0.86 8.23 1.90
CA ALA A 22 0.85 7.14 2.86
C ALA A 22 0.89 7.62 4.33
N THR A 23 1.31 8.87 4.60
CA THR A 23 1.26 9.44 5.94
C THR A 23 -0.10 10.05 6.31
N LEU A 24 -1.00 10.22 5.34
CA LEU A 24 -2.34 10.77 5.57
C LEU A 24 -3.32 9.64 5.91
N PRO A 25 -4.37 9.88 6.72
CA PRO A 25 -5.51 8.98 6.84
C PRO A 25 -6.16 8.68 5.48
N GLU A 26 -6.74 7.49 5.32
CA GLU A 26 -7.31 7.04 4.03
C GLU A 26 -8.39 8.00 3.50
N ASP A 27 -9.26 8.48 4.39
CA ASP A 27 -10.36 9.41 4.10
C ASP A 27 -9.91 10.81 3.66
N GLU A 28 -8.66 11.19 3.97
CA GLU A 28 -8.09 12.48 3.56
C GLU A 28 -7.38 12.40 2.19
N ARG A 29 -7.20 11.21 1.60
CA ARG A 29 -6.40 11.03 0.38
C ARG A 29 -7.16 11.34 -0.91
N ASP A 30 -8.48 11.21 -0.92
CA ASP A 30 -9.31 11.34 -2.13
C ASP A 30 -9.11 12.67 -2.89
N PRO A 31 -9.10 13.85 -2.23
CA PRO A 31 -8.81 15.11 -2.92
C PRO A 31 -7.44 15.14 -3.61
N HIS A 32 -6.46 14.41 -3.08
CA HIS A 32 -5.13 14.32 -3.69
C HIS A 32 -5.12 13.42 -4.93
N TYR A 33 -5.90 12.34 -4.93
CA TYR A 33 -6.09 11.48 -6.10
C TYR A 33 -6.83 12.22 -7.21
N ASP A 34 -7.85 13.01 -6.88
CA ASP A 34 -8.53 13.88 -7.84
C ASP A 34 -7.57 14.91 -8.47
N HIS A 35 -6.71 15.51 -7.66
CA HIS A 35 -5.70 16.44 -8.18
C HIS A 35 -4.67 15.73 -9.09
N ILE A 36 -4.29 14.48 -8.79
CA ILE A 36 -3.46 13.65 -9.71
C ILE A 36 -4.19 13.49 -11.03
N ARG A 37 -5.44 13.03 -10.98
CA ARG A 37 -6.25 12.76 -12.16
C ARG A 37 -6.34 13.98 -13.08
N LEU A 38 -6.75 15.13 -12.53
CA LEU A 38 -6.88 16.38 -13.29
C LEU A 38 -5.56 16.81 -13.93
N SER A 39 -4.46 16.72 -13.18
CA SER A 39 -3.13 17.07 -13.69
C SER A 39 -2.68 16.13 -14.80
N CYS A 40 -2.95 14.83 -14.65
CA CYS A 40 -2.63 13.82 -15.65
C CYS A 40 -3.48 13.96 -16.92
N CYS A 41 -4.79 14.27 -16.80
CA CYS A 41 -5.63 14.58 -17.97
C CYS A 41 -5.03 15.74 -18.76
N ALA A 42 -4.79 16.88 -18.09
CA ALA A 42 -4.23 18.06 -18.73
C ALA A 42 -2.87 17.79 -19.39
N ALA A 43 -2.01 17.02 -18.73
CA ALA A 43 -0.72 16.65 -19.30
C ALA A 43 -0.85 15.70 -20.50
N ALA A 44 -1.76 14.73 -20.44
CA ALA A 44 -2.01 13.77 -21.52
C ALA A 44 -2.61 14.46 -22.75
N GLU A 45 -3.56 15.37 -22.57
CA GLU A 45 -4.10 16.20 -23.64
C GLU A 45 -3.01 17.11 -24.24
N HIS A 46 -2.16 17.70 -23.40
CA HIS A 46 -1.07 18.56 -23.86
C HIS A 46 -0.06 17.82 -24.77
N ILE A 47 0.13 16.52 -24.57
CA ILE A 47 0.99 15.68 -25.43
C ILE A 47 0.23 15.05 -26.62
N GLY A 48 -1.03 15.46 -26.85
CA GLY A 48 -1.81 15.11 -28.03
C GLY A 48 -2.76 13.92 -27.86
N GLN A 49 -3.06 13.47 -26.64
CA GLN A 49 -4.13 12.50 -26.45
C GLN A 49 -5.51 13.16 -26.57
N GLU A 50 -6.46 12.46 -27.19
CA GLU A 50 -7.88 12.86 -27.17
C GLU A 50 -8.44 12.81 -25.73
N PRO A 51 -9.45 13.63 -25.38
CA PRO A 51 -9.95 13.75 -24.01
C PRO A 51 -10.32 12.42 -23.35
N ASP A 52 -10.99 11.53 -24.08
CA ASP A 52 -11.39 10.21 -23.56
C ASP A 52 -10.16 9.34 -23.24
N GLN A 53 -9.14 9.39 -24.09
CA GLN A 53 -7.91 8.63 -23.89
C GLN A 53 -7.05 9.24 -22.76
N ALA A 54 -7.03 10.58 -22.65
CA ALA A 54 -6.39 11.28 -21.56
C ALA A 54 -7.02 10.93 -20.21
N ALA A 55 -8.36 10.82 -20.15
CA ALA A 55 -9.07 10.38 -18.96
C ALA A 55 -8.70 8.94 -18.56
N ILE A 56 -8.58 8.02 -19.52
CA ILE A 56 -8.10 6.65 -19.27
C ILE A 56 -6.69 6.67 -18.70
N THR A 57 -5.75 7.37 -19.36
CA THR A 57 -4.36 7.51 -18.89
C THR A 57 -4.31 8.09 -17.47
N ALA A 58 -5.11 9.10 -17.18
CA ALA A 58 -5.15 9.72 -15.86
C ALA A 58 -5.67 8.77 -14.77
N ASN A 59 -6.69 7.97 -15.08
CA ASN A 59 -7.21 6.97 -14.15
C ASN A 59 -6.15 5.89 -13.86
N ASP A 60 -5.45 5.40 -14.88
CA ASP A 60 -4.36 4.43 -14.70
C ASP A 60 -3.24 4.99 -13.81
N MET A 61 -2.91 6.27 -13.99
CA MET A 61 -1.91 6.95 -13.15
C MET A 61 -2.37 7.08 -11.69
N VAL A 62 -3.66 7.32 -11.44
CA VAL A 62 -4.22 7.34 -10.07
C VAL A 62 -4.15 5.97 -9.43
N GLU A 63 -4.57 4.93 -10.15
CA GLU A 63 -4.54 3.54 -9.66
C GLU A 63 -3.09 3.09 -9.37
N PHE A 64 -2.14 3.48 -10.22
CA PHE A 64 -0.72 3.24 -9.97
C PHE A 64 -0.25 3.90 -8.64
N VAL A 65 -0.65 5.15 -8.39
CA VAL A 65 -0.31 5.83 -7.13
C VAL A 65 -0.99 5.19 -5.94
N ARG A 66 -2.27 4.78 -6.05
CA ARG A 66 -3.01 4.05 -5.00
C ARG A 66 -2.31 2.75 -4.63
N ALA A 67 -1.94 1.95 -5.64
CA ALA A 67 -1.20 0.71 -5.43
C ALA A 67 0.15 0.97 -4.73
N LEU A 68 0.87 2.01 -5.14
CA LEU A 68 2.16 2.35 -4.53
C LEU A 68 2.02 2.79 -3.07
N VAL A 69 0.97 3.55 -2.74
CA VAL A 69 0.64 3.91 -1.35
C VAL A 69 0.39 2.65 -0.52
N GLY A 70 -0.45 1.73 -1.01
CA GLY A 70 -0.73 0.47 -0.30
C GLY A 70 0.53 -0.38 -0.05
N ILE A 71 1.45 -0.43 -1.01
CA ILE A 71 2.76 -1.11 -0.83
C ILE A 71 3.58 -0.45 0.28
N ILE A 72 3.64 0.89 0.30
CA ILE A 72 4.39 1.65 1.32
C ILE A 72 3.79 1.40 2.71
N GLU A 73 2.46 1.39 2.83
CA GLU A 73 1.77 1.14 4.09
C GLU A 73 2.04 -0.26 4.63
N ILE A 74 1.95 -1.28 3.78
CA ILE A 74 2.25 -2.68 4.15
C ILE A 74 3.69 -2.78 4.66
N GLY A 75 4.65 -2.15 3.96
CA GLY A 75 6.06 -2.15 4.36
C GLY A 75 6.39 -1.29 5.58
N SER A 76 5.52 -0.35 5.96
CA SER A 76 5.72 0.55 7.11
C SER A 76 5.07 0.03 8.40
N ARG A 77 4.24 -1.01 8.32
CA ARG A 77 3.62 -1.63 9.48
C ARG A 77 4.72 -2.30 10.32
N PRO A 78 4.91 -1.92 11.60
CA PRO A 78 5.90 -2.59 12.44
C PRO A 78 5.55 -4.08 12.54
N ASP A 79 6.56 -4.96 12.41
CA ASP A 79 6.45 -6.43 12.40
C ASP A 79 5.78 -7.08 13.63
N HIS A 80 5.22 -6.28 14.55
CA HIS A 80 4.65 -6.73 15.81
C HIS A 80 3.42 -7.64 15.66
N GLU A 81 2.75 -7.65 14.50
CA GLU A 81 1.59 -8.51 14.27
C GLU A 81 1.91 -9.86 13.63
N ARG A 82 3.13 -10.08 13.11
CA ARG A 82 3.52 -11.40 12.59
C ARG A 82 3.94 -12.37 13.70
N SER A 83 4.28 -11.87 14.90
CA SER A 83 4.66 -12.72 16.05
C SER A 83 3.50 -13.07 17.00
N ALA A 84 2.32 -12.45 16.86
CA ALA A 84 1.18 -12.73 17.75
C ALA A 84 0.43 -14.04 17.42
N ASP A 85 0.78 -14.72 16.31
CA ASP A 85 0.17 -15.99 15.91
C ASP A 85 1.02 -17.23 16.30
N GLN A 86 2.16 -17.06 16.99
CA GLN A 86 2.80 -18.18 17.70
C GLN A 86 2.33 -18.25 19.15
N GLY A 87 1.02 -18.49 19.32
CA GLY A 87 0.46 -18.96 20.57
C GLY A 87 0.82 -20.44 20.80
N SER A 88 1.98 -20.70 21.39
CA SER A 88 2.14 -21.84 22.32
C SER A 88 2.37 -21.25 23.69
N PRO A 89 1.67 -21.72 24.76
CA PRO A 89 1.98 -23.05 25.28
C PRO A 89 0.82 -23.77 26.02
N VAL A 90 0.75 -25.10 25.94
CA VAL A 90 0.28 -25.90 27.10
C VAL A 90 1.17 -27.13 27.26
N LEU A 91 2.23 -26.97 28.05
CA LEU A 91 2.83 -28.06 28.81
C LEU A 91 2.17 -28.06 30.19
N HIS A 92 1.19 -28.93 30.42
CA HIS A 92 0.78 -29.28 31.78
C HIS A 92 1.59 -30.48 32.25
N SER A 93 2.64 -30.17 33.01
CA SER A 93 3.29 -31.08 33.96
C SER A 93 2.57 -31.00 35.31
N GLY A 94 2.29 -32.16 35.90
CA GLY A 94 1.68 -32.36 37.22
C GLY A 94 0.66 -33.50 37.14
N GLY A 95 0.76 -34.63 37.82
CA GLY A 95 1.41 -34.93 39.09
C GLY A 95 0.35 -35.49 40.04
N GLN A 96 0.47 -36.78 40.38
CA GLN A 96 0.02 -37.41 41.63
C GLN A 96 -1.34 -38.17 41.70
N GLU A 97 -1.21 -39.50 41.61
CA GLU A 97 -1.63 -40.58 42.53
C GLU A 97 -3.03 -40.69 43.21
N ARG A 98 -3.49 -41.96 43.21
CA ARG A 98 -4.25 -42.75 44.22
C ARG A 98 -5.78 -42.68 44.32
N GLY A 99 -6.40 -43.88 44.21
CA GLY A 99 -7.61 -44.27 44.95
C GLY A 99 -8.62 -45.15 44.18
N THR A 100 -8.48 -46.48 44.20
CA THR A 100 -9.36 -47.48 44.88
C THR A 100 -10.69 -47.92 44.23
N THR A 101 -10.69 -49.20 43.80
CA THR A 101 -11.65 -50.31 44.10
C THR A 101 -12.95 -50.51 43.28
N ARG A 102 -13.24 -51.82 43.04
CA ARG A 102 -14.52 -52.56 42.78
C ARG A 102 -14.85 -52.80 41.29
N ILE A 103 -15.18 -54.00 40.79
CA ILE A 103 -15.47 -55.36 41.32
C ILE A 103 -14.84 -56.38 40.36
#